data_AF-A0A972W3P2-F1
#
_entry.id   AF-A0A972W3P2-F1
#
_cell.length_a   1.000
_cell.length_b   1.000
_cell.length_c   1.000
_cell.angle_alpha   90.00
_cell.angle_beta   90.00
_cell.angle_gamma   90.00
#
_symmetry.space_group_name_H-M   'P 1'
#
loop_
_entity.id
_entity.type
_entity.pdbx_description
1 polymer ?
#
loop_
_entity_poly.entity_id
_entity_poly.type
_entity_poly.pdbx_seq_one_letter_code
_entity_poly.pdbx_strand_id
1 'polypeptide(L)'
;MKFYSEFTIEYVDDICQALNARFENLSTLRDQPFEIENFETLTDFLQNYIVYSSNKFQHLDNLGLVNKGRCPYTGQRIDHSSLSWSYMNSRKVYLSQEGLSIMQKEDEENRRRVLGF
;
A
#
# COMPACT_ATOMS: atom_id res chain seq x y z
N MET A 1 -4.94 9.54 -6.62
CA MET A 1 -3.93 8.50 -6.92
C MET A 1 -3.91 8.09 -8.40
N LYS A 2 -2.73 7.81 -8.98
CA LYS A 2 -2.60 7.13 -10.28
C LYS A 2 -2.78 5.62 -10.12
N PHE A 3 -3.60 5.02 -10.98
CA PHE A 3 -3.80 3.57 -11.02
C PHE A 3 -2.99 2.97 -12.16
N TYR A 4 -2.20 1.93 -11.85
CA TYR A 4 -1.26 1.30 -12.77
C TYR A 4 -1.83 0.07 -13.47
N SER A 5 -2.93 -0.49 -12.94
CA SER A 5 -3.69 -1.59 -13.52
C SER A 5 -5.12 -1.60 -12.97
N GLU A 6 -6.03 -2.34 -13.64
CA GLU A 6 -7.38 -2.61 -13.09
C GLU A 6 -7.28 -3.30 -11.72
N PHE A 7 -6.31 -4.21 -11.57
CA PHE A 7 -6.04 -4.87 -10.29
C PHE A 7 -5.65 -3.87 -9.19
N THR A 8 -4.93 -2.79 -9.52
CA THR A 8 -4.58 -1.76 -8.53
C THR A 8 -5.83 -1.09 -7.96
N ILE A 9 -6.86 -0.88 -8.77
CA ILE A 9 -8.11 -0.27 -8.32
C ILE A 9 -8.82 -1.22 -7.34
N GLU A 10 -9.03 -2.48 -7.75
CA GLU A 10 -9.65 -3.52 -6.91
C GLU A 10 -8.88 -3.72 -5.60
N TYR A 11 -7.56 -3.81 -5.67
CA TYR A 11 -6.68 -4.00 -4.51
C TYR A 11 -6.83 -2.87 -3.49
N VAL A 12 -6.88 -1.63 -3.95
CA VAL A 12 -7.00 -0.47 -3.07
C VAL A 12 -8.39 -0.41 -2.45
N ASP A 13 -9.44 -0.66 -3.24
CA ASP A 13 -10.82 -0.68 -2.76
C ASP A 13 -11.04 -1.77 -1.69
N ASP A 14 -10.57 -2.99 -1.94
CA ASP A 14 -10.63 -4.11 -0.99
C ASP A 14 -9.98 -3.73 0.36
N ILE A 15 -8.82 -3.06 0.32
CA ILE A 15 -8.10 -2.63 1.52
C ILE A 15 -8.84 -1.51 2.24
N CYS A 16 -9.32 -0.50 1.51
CA CYS A 16 -10.10 0.59 2.10
C CYS A 16 -11.35 0.05 2.80
N GLN A 17 -12.08 -0.87 2.17
CA GLN A 17 -13.26 -1.50 2.77
C GLN A 17 -12.90 -2.30 4.02
N ALA A 18 -11.83 -3.12 3.98
CA ALA A 18 -11.38 -3.88 5.14
C ALA A 18 -10.94 -2.98 6.30
N LEU A 19 -10.22 -1.89 6.00
CA LEU A 19 -9.79 -0.94 7.02
C LEU A 19 -10.96 -0.15 7.61
N ASN A 20 -11.89 0.33 6.80
CA ASN A 20 -13.10 0.99 7.29
C ASN A 20 -13.92 0.02 8.17
N ALA A 21 -14.21 -1.19 7.70
CA ALA A 21 -14.98 -2.18 8.47
C ALA A 21 -14.38 -2.51 9.85
N ARG A 22 -13.04 -2.48 9.97
CA ARG A 22 -12.34 -2.81 11.22
C ARG A 22 -12.07 -1.62 12.13
N PHE A 23 -11.79 -0.44 11.56
CA PHE A 23 -11.22 0.70 12.28
C PHE A 23 -12.11 1.96 12.30
N GLU A 24 -13.20 2.03 11.55
CA GLU A 24 -14.12 3.18 11.49
C GLU A 24 -14.71 3.60 12.86
N ASN A 25 -14.73 2.69 13.84
CA ASN A 25 -15.25 2.95 15.19
C ASN A 25 -14.18 3.17 16.27
N LEU A 26 -12.88 3.15 15.93
CA LEU A 26 -11.80 3.41 16.88
C LEU A 26 -11.62 4.92 17.06
N SER A 27 -12.49 5.46 17.92
CA SER A 27 -12.59 6.84 18.38
C SER A 27 -11.32 7.34 19.09
N THR A 28 -10.26 7.55 18.32
CA THR A 28 -9.06 8.30 18.73
C THR A 28 -8.72 9.36 17.69
N LEU A 29 -9.50 10.45 17.72
CA LEU A 29 -9.12 11.84 17.41
C LEU A 29 -8.43 12.20 16.08
N ARG A 30 -8.15 11.29 15.14
CA ARG A 30 -7.41 11.64 13.89
C ARG A 30 -7.64 10.77 12.65
N ASP A 31 -8.49 9.76 12.69
CA ASP A 31 -8.73 8.89 11.53
C ASP A 31 -10.01 9.34 10.81
N GLN A 32 -9.85 10.18 9.77
CA GLN A 32 -10.85 10.29 8.72
C GLN A 32 -11.08 8.91 8.08
N PRO A 33 -12.25 8.66 7.43
CA PRO A 33 -12.43 7.45 6.63
C PRO A 33 -11.25 7.23 5.70
N PHE A 34 -10.93 5.96 5.43
CA PHE A 34 -9.81 5.59 4.57
C PHE A 34 -10.15 5.93 3.11
N GLU A 35 -9.96 7.20 2.75
CA GLU A 35 -10.26 7.74 1.43
C GLU A 35 -8.98 7.81 0.59
N ILE A 36 -9.06 7.22 -0.61
CA ILE A 36 -7.97 7.15 -1.59
C ILE A 36 -7.51 8.56 -2.01
N GLU A 37 -8.41 9.54 -1.93
CA GLU A 37 -8.18 10.94 -2.28
C GLU A 37 -7.10 11.60 -1.43
N ASN A 38 -6.85 11.08 -0.22
CA ASN A 38 -5.79 11.57 0.66
C ASN A 38 -4.38 11.12 0.25
N PHE A 39 -4.25 10.28 -0.79
CA PHE A 39 -2.99 9.71 -1.25
C PHE A 39 -2.71 10.10 -2.69
N GLU A 40 -1.50 10.62 -2.90
CA GLU A 40 -1.06 11.02 -4.22
C GLU A 40 -0.65 9.80 -5.06
N THR A 41 0.05 8.86 -4.44
CA THR A 41 0.62 7.68 -5.09
C THR A 41 0.21 6.37 -4.43
N LEU A 42 0.31 5.26 -5.19
CA LEU A 42 0.10 3.93 -4.61
C LEU A 42 1.18 3.63 -3.57
N THR A 43 2.40 4.11 -3.81
CA THR A 43 3.47 4.04 -2.81
C THR A 43 3.02 4.68 -1.50
N ASP A 44 2.56 5.94 -1.49
CA ASP A 44 2.12 6.62 -0.27
C ASP A 44 1.01 5.86 0.46
N PHE A 45 0.05 5.30 -0.28
CA PHE A 45 -1.00 4.46 0.28
C PHE A 45 -0.42 3.22 0.96
N LEU A 46 0.45 2.47 0.28
CA LEU A 46 1.11 1.29 0.84
C LEU A 46 1.95 1.66 2.07
N GLN A 47 2.72 2.76 2.03
CA GLN A 47 3.55 3.16 3.17
C GLN A 47 2.67 3.50 4.38
N ASN A 48 1.70 4.39 4.21
CA ASN A 48 0.97 4.99 5.34
C ASN A 48 -0.17 4.12 5.89
N TYR A 49 -0.88 3.38 5.03
CA TYR A 49 -2.02 2.57 5.46
C TYR A 49 -1.73 1.10 5.66
N ILE A 50 -0.72 0.55 5.00
CA ILE A 50 -0.40 -0.86 5.10
C ILE A 50 0.85 -1.07 5.95
N VAL A 51 2.00 -0.55 5.50
CA VAL A 51 3.30 -0.94 6.03
C VAL A 51 3.64 -0.22 7.34
N TYR A 52 3.19 1.02 7.55
CA TYR A 52 3.51 1.80 8.76
C TYR A 52 2.89 1.21 10.04
N SER A 53 1.62 0.81 10.01
CA SER A 53 0.90 0.32 11.18
C SER A 53 0.91 -1.21 11.29
N SER A 54 1.44 -1.73 12.42
CA SER A 54 1.46 -3.18 12.67
C SER A 54 0.09 -3.82 12.69
N ASN A 55 -0.86 -3.13 13.31
CA ASN A 55 -2.21 -3.64 13.49
C ASN A 55 -2.93 -3.70 12.13
N LYS A 56 -2.83 -2.61 11.33
CA LYS A 56 -3.41 -2.57 9.98
C LYS A 56 -2.77 -3.64 9.08
N PHE A 57 -1.44 -3.76 9.07
CA PHE A 57 -0.74 -4.78 8.29
C PHE A 57 -1.19 -6.19 8.64
N GLN A 58 -1.15 -6.56 9.93
CA GLN A 58 -1.51 -7.91 10.37
C GLN A 58 -2.97 -8.23 10.09
N HIS A 59 -3.87 -7.24 10.23
CA HIS A 59 -5.26 -7.41 9.88
C HIS A 59 -5.44 -7.70 8.38
N LEU A 60 -4.80 -6.92 7.51
CA LEU A 60 -4.89 -7.10 6.07
C LEU A 60 -4.18 -8.39 5.59
N ASP A 61 -3.07 -8.76 6.22
CA ASP A 61 -2.34 -10.01 5.95
C ASP A 61 -3.20 -11.24 6.34
N ASN A 62 -3.87 -11.19 7.50
CA ASN A 62 -4.81 -12.25 7.92
C ASN A 62 -6.01 -12.39 6.98
N LEU A 63 -6.43 -11.31 6.33
CA LEU A 63 -7.47 -11.32 5.30
C LEU A 63 -6.94 -11.76 3.92
N GLY A 64 -5.63 -12.00 3.80
CA GLY A 64 -4.97 -12.29 2.53
C GLY A 64 -5.04 -11.12 1.55
N LEU A 65 -5.17 -9.88 2.02
CA LEU A 65 -5.22 -8.68 1.20
C LEU A 65 -3.82 -8.12 0.92
N VAL A 66 -2.84 -8.41 1.77
CA VAL A 66 -1.43 -8.11 1.50
C VAL A 66 -0.76 -9.36 0.98
N ASN A 67 0.12 -9.22 -0.03
CA ASN A 67 0.87 -10.34 -0.60
C ASN A 67 0.00 -11.50 -1.14
N LYS A 68 -1.18 -11.19 -1.71
CA LYS A 68 -2.20 -12.10 -2.27
C LYS A 68 -1.77 -12.87 -3.54
N GLY A 69 -0.48 -13.07 -3.72
CA GLY A 69 0.09 -13.69 -4.91
C GLY A 69 -0.01 -12.83 -6.18
N ARG A 70 -0.37 -11.54 -6.07
CA ARG A 70 -0.39 -10.57 -7.17
C ARG A 70 0.24 -9.24 -6.77
N CYS A 71 0.98 -8.64 -7.69
CA CYS A 71 1.64 -7.35 -7.50
C CYS A 71 0.59 -6.22 -7.44
N PRO A 72 0.63 -5.35 -6.42
CA PRO A 72 -0.33 -4.25 -6.28
C PRO A 72 -0.27 -3.23 -7.42
N TYR A 73 0.89 -3.07 -8.07
CA TYR A 73 1.06 -2.13 -9.19
C TYR A 73 0.62 -2.74 -10.52
N THR A 74 1.02 -3.99 -10.80
CA THR A 74 0.89 -4.55 -12.16
C THR A 74 -0.11 -5.71 -12.27
N GLY A 75 -0.62 -6.24 -11.16
CA GLY A 75 -1.47 -7.42 -11.13
C GLY A 75 -0.77 -8.74 -11.48
N GLN A 76 0.52 -8.70 -11.86
CA GLN A 76 1.33 -9.88 -12.16
C GLN A 76 1.44 -10.80 -10.95
N ARG A 77 1.52 -12.11 -11.19
CA ARG A 77 1.71 -13.08 -10.11
C ARG A 77 3.05 -12.87 -9.41
N ILE A 78 3.03 -12.98 -8.09
CA ILE A 78 4.20 -12.86 -7.21
C ILE A 78 4.12 -13.90 -6.10
N ASP A 79 5.23 -14.14 -5.44
CA ASP A 79 5.36 -15.05 -4.29
C ASP A 79 6.46 -14.57 -3.33
N HIS A 80 6.80 -15.40 -2.33
CA HIS A 80 7.83 -15.08 -1.34
C HIS A 80 9.26 -14.98 -1.89
N SER A 81 9.50 -15.43 -3.12
CA SER A 81 10.78 -15.28 -3.83
C SER A 81 10.86 -14.01 -4.66
N SER A 82 9.73 -13.32 -4.83
CA SER A 82 9.65 -12.09 -5.59
C SER A 82 10.35 -10.93 -4.88
N LEU A 83 10.64 -9.88 -5.64
CA LEU A 83 11.20 -8.65 -5.10
C LEU A 83 10.27 -8.10 -4.01
N SER A 84 10.85 -7.54 -2.96
CA SER A 84 10.06 -6.99 -1.86
C SER A 84 10.51 -5.57 -1.56
N TRP A 85 9.54 -4.73 -1.23
CA TRP A 85 9.80 -3.43 -0.64
C TRP A 85 9.36 -3.40 0.83
N SER A 86 10.10 -2.67 1.66
CA SER A 86 9.74 -2.43 3.05
C SER A 86 9.99 -0.99 3.46
N TYR A 87 9.04 -0.41 4.19
CA TYR A 87 9.22 0.86 4.90
C TYR A 87 9.90 0.61 6.25
N MET A 88 11.02 1.30 6.50
CA MET A 88 11.80 1.24 7.75
C MET A 88 12.10 -0.21 8.22
N ASN A 89 12.34 -1.13 7.28
CA ASN A 89 12.66 -2.55 7.55
C ASN A 89 11.64 -3.33 8.39
N SER A 90 10.40 -2.87 8.53
CA SER A 90 9.43 -3.52 9.42
C SER A 90 8.64 -4.62 8.72
N ARG A 91 7.97 -4.29 7.61
CA ARG A 91 7.01 -5.17 6.91
C ARG A 91 7.21 -5.07 5.41
N LYS A 92 6.95 -6.16 4.70
CA LYS A 92 7.28 -6.33 3.28
C LYS A 92 6.03 -6.46 2.42
N VAL A 93 6.05 -5.77 1.29
CA VAL A 93 5.11 -5.98 0.18
C VAL A 93 5.92 -6.57 -0.99
N TYR A 94 5.50 -7.71 -1.50
CA TYR A 94 6.12 -8.34 -2.66
C TYR A 94 5.62 -7.67 -3.95
N LEU A 95 6.51 -7.57 -4.93
CA LEU A 95 6.36 -6.78 -6.15
C LEU A 95 6.94 -7.52 -7.34
N SER A 96 6.41 -7.22 -8.52
CA SER A 96 7.07 -7.52 -9.79
C SER A 96 8.26 -6.57 -10.01
N GLN A 97 9.14 -6.90 -10.97
CA GLN A 97 10.24 -6.01 -11.37
C GLN A 97 9.72 -4.62 -11.76
N GLU A 98 8.67 -4.57 -12.58
CA GLU A 98 8.05 -3.32 -13.02
C GLU A 98 7.39 -2.57 -11.86
N GLY A 99 6.68 -3.28 -10.98
CA GLY A 99 6.08 -2.69 -9.78
C GLY A 99 7.13 -2.07 -8.85
N LEU A 100 8.29 -2.73 -8.69
CA LEU A 100 9.40 -2.16 -7.93
C LEU A 100 9.94 -0.88 -8.58
N SER A 101 10.09 -0.84 -9.90
CA SER A 101 10.55 0.36 -10.61
C SER A 101 9.56 1.53 -10.49
N ILE A 102 8.25 1.26 -10.57
CA ILE A 102 7.21 2.28 -10.35
C ILE A 102 7.32 2.82 -8.92
N MET A 103 7.39 1.93 -7.94
CA MET A 103 7.48 2.30 -6.53
C MET A 103 8.73 3.14 -6.21
N GLN A 104 9.90 2.73 -6.70
CA GLN A 104 11.15 3.46 -6.48
C GLN A 104 11.08 4.87 -7.06
N LYS A 105 10.42 5.02 -8.21
CA LYS A 105 10.21 6.32 -8.85
C LYS A 105 9.29 7.21 -8.01
N GLU A 106 8.15 6.67 -7.55
CA GLU A 106 7.21 7.41 -6.69
C GLU A 106 7.87 7.81 -5.34
N ASP A 107 8.62 6.91 -4.71
CA ASP A 107 9.34 7.17 -3.45
C ASP A 107 10.43 8.25 -3.62
N GLU A 108 11.19 8.22 -4.73
CA GLU A 108 12.16 9.25 -5.08
C GLU A 108 11.50 10.61 -5.33
N GLU A 109 10.41 10.64 -6.08
CA GLU A 109 9.64 11.87 -6.36
C GLU A 109 9.08 12.47 -5.07
N ASN A 110 8.52 11.65 -4.18
CA ASN A 110 8.04 12.10 -2.88
C ASN A 110 9.19 12.63 -2.01
N ARG A 111 10.32 11.93 -1.97
CA ARG A 111 11.50 12.36 -1.19
C ARG A 111 12.06 13.70 -1.68
N ARG A 112 12.11 13.92 -2.99
CA ARG A 112 12.55 15.21 -3.56
C ARG A 112 11.65 16.36 -3.12
N ARG A 113 10.34 16.15 -3.16
CA ARG A 113 9.37 17.17 -2.72
C ARG A 113 9.49 17.48 -1.23
N VAL A 114 9.58 16.45 -0.38
CA VAL A 114 9.72 16.63 1.08
C VAL A 114 11.03 17.34 1.43
N LEU A 115 12.11 17.05 0.70
CA LEU A 115 13.42 17.69 0.90
C LEU A 115 13.57 19.05 0.18
N GLY A 116 12.58 19.45 -0.64
CA GLY A 116 12.54 20.76 -1.30
C GLY A 116 13.50 20.93 -2.48
N PHE A 117 13.83 19.85 -3.20
CA PHE A 117 14.65 19.88 -4.43
C PHE A 117 13.82 20.07 -5.70
#